data_AF-A0A0F9T6C6-F1
#
_entry.id   AF-A0A0F9T6C6-F1
#
_cell.length_a   1.000
_cell.length_b   1.000
_cell.length_c   1.000
_cell.angle_alpha   90.00
_cell.angle_beta   90.00
_cell.angle_gamma   90.00
#
_symmetry.space_group_name_H-M   'P 1'
#
loop_
_entity.id
_entity.type
_entity.pdbx_description
1 polymer ?
#
loop_
_entity_poly.entity_id
_entity_poly.type
_entity_poly.pdbx_seq_one_letter_code
_entity_poly.pdbx_strand_id
1 'polypeptide(L)'
;MKKVFVPCRQVMTASIARKFGMIKILHSESNPNKRSSSMGLEPDRIFSRFARPLNTWVSGDMLLLDGPLVYNAVASSIISCQTNTVRFLIWGKKEYTPKVAHLTSIEKKRYWERRKDLRRVYAINNVHNIDPASKYGKLVCINEDPPEDRPAPTSPRHVFDKTSAILKCTHRSDFLLLAGSKLENAIASAILARMHGRVNYLIFHHGMKGYVARTVDYSKSRIRKTIQNQIKAKT
;
A
#
# COMPACT_ATOMS: atom_id res chain seq x y z
N MET A 1 23.37 8.60 2.40
CA MET A 1 23.27 7.41 1.52
C MET A 1 21.79 7.06 1.33
N LYS A 2 21.34 6.80 0.09
CA LYS A 2 19.94 6.42 -0.20
C LYS A 2 19.67 5.00 0.32
N LYS A 3 18.49 4.77 0.88
CA LYS A 3 18.05 3.44 1.35
C LYS A 3 16.97 2.87 0.44
N VAL A 4 17.03 1.56 0.24
CA VAL A 4 15.95 0.79 -0.39
C VAL A 4 15.24 -0.01 0.69
N PHE A 5 14.00 0.37 0.99
CA PHE A 5 13.14 -0.37 1.89
C PHE A 5 12.42 -1.48 1.14
N VAL A 6 12.43 -2.68 1.71
CA VAL A 6 11.80 -3.88 1.16
C VAL A 6 10.79 -4.40 2.17
N PRO A 7 9.47 -4.31 1.91
CA PRO A 7 8.43 -4.70 2.86
C PRO A 7 8.56 -6.14 3.33
N CYS A 8 8.66 -7.09 2.40
CA CYS A 8 9.00 -8.47 2.70
C CYS A 8 9.93 -8.98 1.60
N ARG A 9 11.07 -9.56 2.01
CA ARG A 9 12.03 -10.14 1.05
C ARG A 9 11.48 -11.48 0.57
N GLN A 10 11.11 -11.57 -0.71
CA GLN A 10 10.76 -12.85 -1.33
C GLN A 10 11.80 -13.27 -2.36
N VAL A 11 12.31 -12.36 -3.19
CA VAL A 11 13.16 -12.78 -4.33
C VAL A 11 14.38 -11.87 -4.58
N MET A 12 14.29 -10.54 -4.47
CA MET A 12 15.16 -9.66 -5.29
C MET A 12 16.17 -8.76 -4.57
N THR A 13 16.84 -9.17 -3.49
CA THR A 13 17.73 -8.23 -2.75
C THR A 13 19.18 -8.13 -3.22
N ALA A 14 19.79 -9.21 -3.75
CA ALA A 14 21.25 -9.24 -3.96
C ALA A 14 21.75 -8.37 -5.13
N SER A 15 20.99 -8.27 -6.22
CA SER A 15 21.32 -7.41 -7.37
C SER A 15 21.00 -5.93 -7.09
N ILE A 16 19.94 -5.67 -6.32
CA ILE A 16 19.53 -4.32 -5.93
C ILE A 16 20.53 -3.69 -4.96
N ALA A 17 21.04 -4.47 -3.99
CA ALA A 17 21.98 -3.99 -2.99
C ALA A 17 23.25 -3.43 -3.64
N ARG A 18 23.73 -4.11 -4.69
CA ARG A 18 24.90 -3.68 -5.46
C ARG A 18 24.68 -2.38 -6.22
N LYS A 19 23.45 -2.06 -6.63
CA LYS A 19 23.17 -0.91 -7.51
C LYS A 19 22.62 0.34 -6.79
N PHE A 20 21.83 0.18 -5.74
CA PHE A 20 21.05 1.30 -5.17
C PHE A 20 21.41 1.66 -3.72
N GLY A 21 22.42 1.02 -3.14
CA GLY A 21 22.93 1.32 -1.80
C GLY A 21 22.36 0.40 -0.71
N MET A 22 22.09 0.96 0.48
CA MET A 22 21.73 0.16 1.66
C MET A 22 20.31 -0.39 1.57
N ILE A 23 20.16 -1.71 1.63
CA ILE A 23 18.86 -2.38 1.74
C ILE A 23 18.41 -2.46 3.19
N LYS A 24 17.17 -2.04 3.45
CA LYS A 24 16.47 -2.26 4.72
C LYS A 24 15.25 -3.16 4.52
N ILE A 25 15.38 -4.41 4.95
CA ILE A 25 14.27 -5.38 4.95
C ILE A 25 13.38 -5.06 6.17
N LEU A 26 12.09 -4.80 5.93
CA LEU A 26 11.14 -4.48 7.01
C LEU A 26 10.60 -5.75 7.68
N HIS A 27 10.45 -6.82 6.91
CA HIS A 27 10.11 -8.15 7.40
C HIS A 27 10.90 -9.22 6.65
N SER A 28 11.56 -10.09 7.41
CA SER A 28 12.10 -11.35 6.91
C SER A 28 11.10 -12.46 7.21
N GLU A 29 10.47 -13.02 6.19
CA GLU A 29 9.83 -14.33 6.36
C GLU A 29 10.95 -15.35 6.57
N SER A 30 10.89 -16.08 7.69
CA SER A 30 11.91 -17.06 8.08
C SER A 30 11.89 -18.32 7.20
N ASN A 31 10.87 -18.50 6.36
CA ASN A 31 10.80 -19.60 5.40
C ASN A 31 9.85 -19.24 4.23
N PRO A 32 10.36 -19.00 3.01
CA PRO A 32 9.54 -18.67 1.84
C PRO A 32 8.57 -19.79 1.42
N ASN A 33 8.82 -21.04 1.86
CA ASN A 33 7.98 -22.20 1.56
C ASN A 33 6.89 -22.43 2.61
N LYS A 34 6.96 -21.77 3.77
CA LYS A 34 5.92 -21.88 4.81
C LYS A 34 4.83 -20.87 4.48
N ARG A 35 3.77 -21.30 3.77
CA ARG A 35 2.55 -20.51 3.44
C ARG A 35 1.73 -20.06 4.67
N SER A 36 2.36 -19.97 5.83
CA SER A 36 1.77 -19.67 7.12
C SER A 36 2.33 -18.34 7.62
N SER A 37 1.81 -17.24 7.13
CA SER A 37 1.72 -16.06 7.98
C SER A 37 0.31 -15.51 7.89
N SER A 38 -0.52 -15.83 8.89
CA SER A 38 -1.76 -15.08 9.19
C SER A 38 -1.53 -13.57 9.21
N MET A 39 -0.27 -13.16 9.39
CA MET A 39 0.21 -11.78 9.30
C MET A 39 -0.18 -11.06 8.02
N GLY A 40 -0.26 -11.75 6.87
CA GLY A 40 -0.80 -11.18 5.63
C GLY A 40 -2.26 -10.71 5.75
N LEU A 41 -2.99 -11.18 6.76
CA LEU A 41 -4.36 -10.83 7.10
C LEU A 41 -4.44 -9.85 8.31
N GLU A 42 -3.29 -9.42 8.84
CA GLU A 42 -3.16 -8.59 10.05
C GLU A 42 -2.41 -7.27 9.73
N PRO A 43 -3.00 -6.36 8.93
CA PRO A 43 -2.29 -5.14 8.52
C PRO A 43 -1.93 -4.21 9.69
N ASP A 44 -2.64 -4.24 10.83
CA ASP A 44 -2.24 -3.50 12.05
C ASP A 44 -0.95 -4.05 12.68
N ARG A 45 -0.74 -5.37 12.62
CA ARG A 45 0.51 -6.00 13.09
C ARG A 45 1.67 -5.67 12.16
N ILE A 46 1.44 -5.69 10.85
CA ILE A 46 2.42 -5.24 9.84
C ILE A 46 2.76 -3.77 10.10
N PHE A 47 1.74 -2.91 10.28
CA PHE A 47 1.91 -1.49 10.59
C PHE A 47 2.80 -1.30 11.81
N SER A 48 2.50 -2.00 12.89
CA SER A 48 3.28 -1.93 14.13
C SER A 48 4.75 -2.24 13.84
N ARG A 49 5.04 -3.32 13.13
CA ARG A 49 6.43 -3.69 12.78
C ARG A 49 7.13 -2.66 11.90
N PHE A 50 6.39 -2.04 10.98
CA PHE A 50 6.96 -1.16 9.96
C PHE A 50 7.15 0.29 10.43
N ALA A 51 6.37 0.73 11.41
CA ALA A 51 6.36 2.12 11.86
C ALA A 51 7.76 2.65 12.25
N ARG A 52 8.49 1.93 13.09
CA ARG A 52 9.84 2.35 13.53
C ARG A 52 10.90 2.36 12.43
N PRO A 53 11.11 1.29 11.64
CA PRO A 53 12.11 1.34 10.57
C PRO A 53 11.78 2.40 9.51
N LEU A 54 10.51 2.56 9.14
CA LEU A 54 10.08 3.58 8.19
C LEU A 54 10.12 5.01 8.74
N ASN A 55 10.13 5.20 10.06
CA ASN A 55 10.38 6.52 10.65
C ASN A 55 11.79 7.08 10.33
N THR A 56 12.71 6.23 9.85
CA THR A 56 14.01 6.67 9.38
C THR A 56 13.99 7.11 7.91
N TRP A 57 12.84 7.05 7.23
CA TRP A 57 12.71 7.43 5.82
C TRP A 57 13.08 8.90 5.60
N VAL A 58 13.93 9.16 4.60
CA VAL A 58 14.35 10.51 4.21
C VAL A 58 14.11 10.77 2.73
N SER A 59 14.21 12.03 2.30
CA SER A 59 14.14 12.37 0.88
C SER A 59 15.22 11.63 0.09
N GLY A 60 14.82 10.92 -0.95
CA GLY A 60 15.72 10.12 -1.78
C GLY A 60 15.64 8.62 -1.53
N ASP A 61 15.09 8.20 -0.39
CA ASP A 61 14.81 6.79 -0.11
C ASP A 61 13.77 6.23 -1.08
N MET A 62 13.78 4.91 -1.24
CA MET A 62 13.00 4.17 -2.22
C MET A 62 12.30 2.97 -1.58
N LEU A 63 11.09 2.68 -2.05
CA LEU A 63 10.31 1.50 -1.68
C LEU A 63 10.34 0.50 -2.85
N LEU A 64 10.93 -0.66 -2.62
CA LEU A 64 10.85 -1.78 -3.55
C LEU A 64 9.59 -2.58 -3.27
N LEU A 65 8.72 -2.75 -4.26
CA LEU A 65 7.46 -3.48 -4.11
C LEU A 65 7.64 -5.00 -4.19
N ASP A 66 8.45 -5.55 -3.28
CA ASP A 66 8.62 -6.99 -3.10
C ASP A 66 7.72 -7.51 -1.96
N GLY A 67 7.32 -8.78 -2.04
CA GLY A 67 6.45 -9.39 -1.04
C GLY A 67 4.94 -9.28 -1.31
N PRO A 68 4.10 -9.66 -0.32
CA PRO A 68 2.64 -9.67 -0.44
C PRO A 68 2.01 -8.27 -0.63
N LEU A 69 0.81 -8.20 -1.23
CA LEU A 69 0.10 -6.93 -1.48
C LEU A 69 -0.09 -6.10 -0.20
N VAL A 70 -0.48 -6.75 0.89
CA VAL A 70 -0.77 -6.08 2.17
C VAL A 70 0.47 -5.39 2.73
N TYR A 71 1.64 -6.01 2.61
CA TYR A 71 2.91 -5.46 3.08
C TYR A 71 3.26 -4.19 2.32
N ASN A 72 3.12 -4.23 0.99
CA ASN A 72 3.35 -3.10 0.11
C ASN A 72 2.38 -1.93 0.39
N ALA A 73 1.10 -2.24 0.57
CA ALA A 73 0.06 -1.27 0.89
C ALA A 73 0.28 -0.59 2.25
N VAL A 74 0.63 -1.37 3.28
CA VAL A 74 0.92 -0.84 4.62
C VAL A 74 2.16 0.05 4.61
N ALA A 75 3.25 -0.38 3.95
CA ALA A 75 4.47 0.40 3.86
C ALA A 75 4.24 1.74 3.14
N SER A 76 3.53 1.73 2.00
CA SER A 76 3.23 2.94 1.25
C SER A 76 2.32 3.91 2.03
N SER A 77 1.35 3.37 2.78
CA SER A 77 0.48 4.17 3.66
C SER A 77 1.27 4.88 4.76
N ILE A 78 2.16 4.18 5.47
CA ILE A 78 3.00 4.80 6.51
C ILE A 78 3.82 5.95 5.91
N ILE A 79 4.52 5.70 4.79
CA ILE A 79 5.36 6.71 4.14
C ILE A 79 4.52 7.91 3.72
N SER A 80 3.34 7.70 3.11
CA SER A 80 2.46 8.76 2.62
C SER A 80 1.91 9.70 3.71
N CYS A 81 1.81 9.21 4.95
CA CYS A 81 1.39 10.00 6.11
C CYS A 81 2.55 10.77 6.74
N GLN A 82 3.79 10.35 6.48
CA GLN A 82 5.01 11.01 6.95
C GLN A 82 5.58 12.01 5.93
N THR A 83 5.39 11.75 4.63
CA THR A 83 5.97 12.53 3.53
C THR A 83 4.92 12.91 2.49
N ASN A 84 5.27 13.82 1.57
CA ASN A 84 4.38 14.19 0.45
C ASN A 84 4.67 13.40 -0.83
N THR A 85 5.64 12.49 -0.81
CA THR A 85 6.07 11.74 -1.99
C THR A 85 6.45 10.32 -1.60
N VAL A 86 6.10 9.37 -2.45
CA VAL A 86 6.58 7.99 -2.34
C VAL A 86 7.38 7.69 -3.60
N ARG A 87 8.64 7.31 -3.42
CA ARG A 87 9.50 6.89 -4.54
C ARG A 87 9.53 5.37 -4.57
N PHE A 88 9.04 4.80 -5.66
CA PHE A 88 9.03 3.37 -5.92
C PHE A 88 10.23 2.97 -6.76
N LEU A 89 10.82 1.81 -6.45
CA LEU A 89 11.83 1.17 -7.28
C LEU A 89 11.15 0.06 -8.09
N ILE A 90 11.09 0.22 -9.41
CA ILE A 90 10.28 -0.65 -10.29
C ILE A 90 11.19 -1.34 -11.30
N TRP A 91 10.96 -2.64 -11.53
CA TRP A 91 11.63 -3.40 -12.56
C TRP A 91 11.11 -3.03 -13.94
N GLY A 92 11.98 -2.52 -14.81
CA GLY A 92 11.70 -2.20 -16.21
C GLY A 92 12.29 -3.22 -17.18
N LYS A 93 12.54 -2.82 -18.44
CA LYS A 93 12.96 -3.72 -19.53
C LYS A 93 14.18 -4.60 -19.19
N LYS A 94 15.17 -4.08 -18.46
CA LYS A 94 16.37 -4.82 -18.02
C LYS A 94 16.95 -4.38 -16.67
N GLU A 95 16.33 -3.38 -16.03
CA GLU A 95 16.88 -2.79 -14.82
C GLU A 95 15.80 -2.20 -13.92
N TYR A 96 16.14 -2.05 -12.65
CA TYR A 96 15.36 -1.25 -11.72
C TYR A 96 15.50 0.24 -12.03
N THR A 97 14.38 0.94 -12.06
CA THR A 97 14.34 2.39 -12.25
C THR A 97 13.56 3.05 -11.10
N PRO A 98 14.09 4.11 -10.48
CA PRO A 98 13.35 4.87 -9.50
C PRO A 98 12.28 5.71 -10.19
N LYS A 99 11.07 5.68 -9.65
CA LYS A 99 9.93 6.47 -10.13
C LYS A 99 9.20 7.08 -8.95
N VAL A 100 8.74 8.32 -9.06
CA VAL A 100 8.14 9.06 -7.95
C VAL A 100 6.63 9.22 -8.18
N ALA A 101 5.85 8.95 -7.13
CA ALA A 101 4.46 9.38 -7.04
C ALA A 101 4.38 10.60 -6.10
N HIS A 102 3.89 11.72 -6.63
CA HIS A 102 3.74 12.98 -5.89
C HIS A 102 2.34 13.05 -5.29
N LEU A 103 2.24 13.02 -3.96
CA LEU A 103 0.96 13.02 -3.25
C LEU A 103 0.56 14.43 -2.78
N THR A 104 1.21 15.46 -3.29
CA THR A 104 1.03 16.87 -2.89
C THR A 104 -0.32 17.44 -3.31
N SER A 105 -0.90 16.95 -4.41
CA SER A 105 -2.20 17.40 -4.95
C SER A 105 -3.41 16.81 -4.23
N ILE A 106 -3.21 15.95 -3.23
CA ILE A 106 -4.28 15.41 -2.41
C ILE A 106 -4.66 16.47 -1.38
N GLU A 107 -5.46 17.44 -1.81
CA GLU A 107 -6.10 18.39 -0.91
C GLU A 107 -6.98 17.61 0.06
N LYS A 108 -6.86 17.91 1.37
CA LYS A 108 -7.82 17.46 2.40
C LYS A 108 -9.13 18.19 2.21
N LYS A 109 -9.78 18.07 1.05
CA LYS A 109 -11.08 18.68 0.86
C LYS A 109 -12.05 17.94 1.78
N ARG A 110 -12.76 18.68 2.64
CA ARG A 110 -13.79 18.17 3.58
C ARG A 110 -15.06 17.70 2.83
N TYR A 111 -14.94 16.89 1.79
CA TYR A 111 -16.10 16.36 1.04
C TYR A 111 -16.79 15.19 1.76
N TRP A 112 -16.25 14.76 2.90
CA TRP A 112 -16.70 13.55 3.61
C TRP A 112 -18.06 13.68 4.29
N GLU A 113 -18.58 14.89 4.50
CA GLU A 113 -19.73 15.11 5.39
C GLU A 113 -21.10 14.76 4.79
N ARG A 114 -21.22 14.47 3.49
CA ARG A 114 -22.53 14.37 2.82
C ARG A 114 -22.96 12.99 2.30
N ARG A 115 -22.21 11.91 2.52
CA ARG A 115 -22.60 10.56 2.05
C ARG A 115 -22.60 9.55 3.20
N LYS A 116 -23.73 9.43 3.90
CA LYS A 116 -23.92 8.43 4.95
C LYS A 116 -24.37 7.06 4.41
N ASP A 117 -24.90 6.99 3.19
CA ASP A 117 -25.83 5.89 2.88
C ASP A 117 -25.26 4.79 1.96
N LEU A 118 -24.09 4.99 1.34
CA LEU A 118 -23.51 3.97 0.44
C LEU A 118 -21.99 3.85 0.63
N ARG A 119 -21.55 2.83 1.37
CA ARG A 119 -20.14 2.40 1.42
C ARG A 119 -19.70 1.94 0.04
N ARG A 120 -18.45 2.21 -0.32
CA ARG A 120 -17.84 1.76 -1.57
C ARG A 120 -16.70 0.80 -1.32
N VAL A 121 -16.50 -0.11 -2.27
CA VAL A 121 -15.36 -1.02 -2.30
C VAL A 121 -14.57 -0.72 -3.55
N TYR A 122 -13.39 -0.14 -3.38
CA TYR A 122 -12.48 0.18 -4.47
C TYR A 122 -11.60 -1.02 -4.78
N ALA A 123 -11.74 -1.59 -5.96
CA ALA A 123 -10.93 -2.70 -6.45
C ALA A 123 -9.97 -2.20 -7.53
N ILE A 124 -8.71 -2.63 -7.50
CA ILE A 124 -7.74 -2.19 -8.50
C ILE A 124 -8.14 -2.61 -9.91
N ASN A 125 -8.50 -3.87 -10.08
CA ASN A 125 -8.92 -4.46 -11.35
C ASN A 125 -9.82 -5.67 -11.08
N ASN A 126 -10.43 -6.21 -12.14
CA ASN A 126 -11.32 -7.37 -12.06
C ASN A 126 -10.64 -8.66 -12.55
N VAL A 127 -9.35 -8.85 -12.23
CA VAL A 127 -8.56 -10.02 -12.70
C VAL A 127 -9.05 -11.35 -12.10
N HIS A 128 -9.89 -11.29 -11.07
CA HIS A 128 -10.61 -12.44 -10.51
C HIS A 128 -12.01 -12.01 -10.11
N ASN A 129 -12.90 -12.98 -9.88
CA ASN A 129 -14.25 -12.69 -9.37
C ASN A 129 -14.17 -11.94 -8.02
N ILE A 130 -14.49 -10.64 -8.06
CA ILE A 130 -14.58 -9.76 -6.89
C ILE A 130 -16.01 -9.59 -6.37
N ASP A 131 -17.01 -10.23 -6.97
CA ASP A 131 -18.42 -10.11 -6.60
C ASP A 131 -18.70 -10.38 -5.11
N PRO A 132 -18.02 -11.32 -4.42
CA PRO A 132 -18.22 -11.53 -2.99
C PRO A 132 -17.86 -10.30 -2.13
N ALA A 133 -17.19 -9.30 -2.68
CA ALA A 133 -16.88 -8.05 -2.01
C ALA A 133 -18.06 -7.05 -2.02
N SER A 134 -19.04 -7.20 -2.91
CA SER A 134 -20.23 -6.34 -3.02
C SER A 134 -21.03 -6.26 -1.71
N LYS A 135 -20.98 -7.30 -0.86
CA LYS A 135 -21.58 -7.29 0.48
C LYS A 135 -21.03 -6.21 1.43
N TYR A 136 -19.85 -5.66 1.13
CA TYR A 136 -19.23 -4.59 1.93
C TYR A 136 -19.57 -3.18 1.41
N GLY A 137 -20.12 -3.06 0.20
CA GLY A 137 -20.45 -1.79 -0.43
C GLY A 137 -20.47 -1.88 -1.96
N LYS A 138 -20.87 -0.76 -2.61
CA LYS A 138 -20.87 -0.67 -4.07
C LYS A 138 -19.45 -0.82 -4.62
N LEU A 139 -19.24 -1.77 -5.51
CA LEU A 139 -17.94 -1.98 -6.18
C LEU A 139 -17.63 -0.81 -7.11
N VAL A 140 -16.38 -0.36 -7.07
CA VAL A 140 -15.82 0.66 -7.95
C VAL A 140 -14.45 0.16 -8.41
N CYS A 141 -14.35 -0.21 -9.69
CA CYS A 141 -13.08 -0.62 -10.28
C CYS A 141 -12.22 0.62 -10.61
N ILE A 142 -10.97 0.64 -10.15
CA ILE A 142 -10.02 1.71 -10.45
C ILE A 142 -9.49 1.56 -11.88
N ASN A 143 -9.28 0.32 -12.30
CA ASN A 143 -9.05 -0.06 -13.69
C ASN A 143 -10.18 -0.98 -14.12
N GLU A 144 -11.20 -0.38 -14.74
CA GLU A 144 -11.92 -1.07 -15.82
C GLU A 144 -10.91 -1.19 -16.98
N ASP A 145 -10.89 -2.34 -17.66
CA ASP A 145 -9.78 -2.89 -18.46
C ASP A 145 -8.88 -1.88 -19.19
N PRO A 146 -7.56 -2.11 -19.31
CA PRO A 146 -6.86 -1.48 -20.42
C PRO A 146 -7.54 -1.99 -21.71
N PRO A 147 -7.83 -1.11 -22.70
CA PRO A 147 -8.10 -1.59 -24.06
C PRO A 147 -6.99 -2.58 -24.45
N GLU A 148 -7.32 -3.68 -25.13
CA GLU A 148 -6.40 -4.79 -25.47
C GLU A 148 -5.08 -4.31 -26.14
N ASP A 149 -5.05 -3.07 -26.67
CA ASP A 149 -3.92 -2.46 -27.36
C ASP A 149 -3.08 -1.45 -26.54
N ARG A 150 -3.31 -1.24 -25.24
CA ARG A 150 -2.49 -0.30 -24.46
C ARG A 150 -1.38 -1.00 -23.67
N PRO A 151 -0.10 -0.58 -23.82
CA PRO A 151 0.97 -1.10 -22.97
C PRO A 151 0.62 -0.84 -21.51
N ALA A 152 0.82 -1.85 -20.67
CA ALA A 152 0.56 -1.78 -19.23
C ALA A 152 1.06 -0.45 -18.65
N PRO A 153 0.28 0.23 -17.79
CA PRO A 153 0.63 1.55 -17.28
C PRO A 153 1.99 1.50 -16.60
N THR A 154 3.01 2.03 -17.28
CA THR A 154 4.41 1.74 -16.98
C THR A 154 5.01 2.74 -15.99
N SER A 155 4.32 3.85 -15.69
CA SER A 155 4.81 4.87 -14.76
C SER A 155 3.91 5.03 -13.52
N PRO A 156 4.48 5.08 -12.30
CA PRO A 156 3.76 5.44 -11.08
C PRO A 156 3.00 6.75 -11.14
N ARG A 157 3.46 7.70 -11.95
CA ARG A 157 2.77 8.97 -12.12
C ARG A 157 1.43 8.77 -12.81
N HIS A 158 1.41 8.02 -13.91
CA HIS A 158 0.17 7.71 -14.62
C HIS A 158 -0.81 6.92 -13.74
N VAL A 159 -0.31 5.89 -13.03
CA VAL A 159 -1.12 5.13 -12.06
C VAL A 159 -1.67 6.06 -10.98
N PHE A 160 -0.87 6.97 -10.43
CA PHE A 160 -1.30 7.94 -9.44
C PHE A 160 -2.37 8.88 -9.98
N ASP A 161 -2.18 9.48 -11.15
CA ASP A 161 -3.14 10.43 -11.73
C ASP A 161 -4.49 9.74 -11.96
N LYS A 162 -4.51 8.53 -12.54
CA LYS A 162 -5.74 7.73 -12.73
C LYS A 162 -6.39 7.36 -11.40
N THR A 163 -5.62 6.81 -10.47
CA THR A 163 -6.11 6.35 -9.16
C THR A 163 -6.67 7.51 -8.35
N SER A 164 -5.96 8.65 -8.31
CA SER A 164 -6.38 9.83 -7.56
C SER A 164 -7.67 10.44 -8.10
N ALA A 165 -7.87 10.46 -9.42
CA ALA A 165 -9.10 10.95 -10.05
C ALA A 165 -10.34 10.16 -9.59
N ILE A 166 -10.22 8.85 -9.38
CA ILE A 166 -11.29 7.97 -8.92
C ILE A 166 -11.48 8.08 -7.39
N LEU A 167 -10.38 8.14 -6.65
CA LEU A 167 -10.39 8.17 -5.19
C LEU A 167 -10.70 9.55 -4.58
N LYS A 168 -10.78 10.61 -5.40
CA LYS A 168 -11.05 11.99 -4.93
C LYS A 168 -12.35 12.15 -4.13
N CYS A 169 -13.35 11.30 -4.38
CA CYS A 169 -14.66 11.31 -3.70
C CYS A 169 -14.89 10.09 -2.81
N THR A 170 -13.82 9.51 -2.26
CA THR A 170 -13.91 8.40 -1.28
C THR A 170 -14.59 8.84 0.03
N HIS A 171 -14.69 7.97 1.01
CA HIS A 171 -15.08 8.30 2.37
C HIS A 171 -14.25 7.46 3.34
N ARG A 172 -14.08 7.93 4.59
CA ARG A 172 -13.28 7.23 5.61
C ARG A 172 -13.79 5.82 5.96
N SER A 173 -15.02 5.48 5.58
CA SER A 173 -15.65 4.17 5.77
C SER A 173 -15.57 3.27 4.54
N ASP A 174 -15.04 3.77 3.42
CA ASP A 174 -14.90 2.97 2.20
C ASP A 174 -13.76 1.97 2.33
N PHE A 175 -13.84 0.90 1.56
CA PHE A 175 -12.87 -0.19 1.55
C PHE A 175 -11.95 -0.12 0.34
N LEU A 176 -10.69 -0.48 0.54
CA LEU A 176 -9.75 -0.83 -0.52
C LEU A 176 -9.62 -2.36 -0.57
N LEU A 177 -10.07 -2.97 -1.66
CA LEU A 177 -9.88 -4.38 -1.92
C LEU A 177 -8.47 -4.62 -2.48
N LEU A 178 -7.69 -5.44 -1.78
CA LEU A 178 -6.32 -5.73 -2.17
C LEU A 178 -6.28 -6.86 -3.23
N ALA A 179 -6.11 -6.48 -4.49
CA ALA A 179 -6.11 -7.38 -5.65
C ALA A 179 -5.26 -6.85 -6.80
N GLY A 180 -4.75 -7.72 -7.67
CA GLY A 180 -4.07 -7.31 -8.91
C GLY A 180 -2.67 -6.73 -8.66
N SER A 181 -2.38 -5.56 -9.23
CA SER A 181 -1.03 -4.97 -9.28
C SER A 181 -0.54 -4.45 -7.93
N LYS A 182 0.69 -4.85 -7.52
CA LYS A 182 1.33 -4.34 -6.29
C LYS A 182 1.47 -2.81 -6.29
N LEU A 183 1.80 -2.22 -7.44
CA LEU A 183 2.00 -0.78 -7.57
C LEU A 183 0.70 0.00 -7.36
N GLU A 184 -0.38 -0.48 -7.98
CA GLU A 184 -1.69 0.18 -7.91
C GLU A 184 -2.27 0.08 -6.50
N ASN A 185 -2.16 -1.08 -5.86
CA ASN A 185 -2.53 -1.24 -4.44
C ASN A 185 -1.72 -0.31 -3.53
N ALA A 186 -0.40 -0.23 -3.73
CA ALA A 186 0.46 0.64 -2.94
C ALA A 186 0.08 2.12 -3.11
N ILE A 187 -0.19 2.56 -4.35
CA ILE A 187 -0.60 3.93 -4.65
C ILE A 187 -1.99 4.24 -4.09
N ALA A 188 -2.99 3.38 -4.32
CA ALA A 188 -4.35 3.55 -3.79
C ALA A 188 -4.34 3.62 -2.25
N SER A 189 -3.58 2.73 -1.60
CA SER A 189 -3.40 2.71 -0.15
C SER A 189 -2.72 3.96 0.38
N ALA A 190 -1.71 4.49 -0.32
CA ALA A 190 -1.04 5.73 0.03
C ALA A 190 -1.99 6.95 -0.10
N ILE A 191 -2.79 6.99 -1.16
CA ILE A 191 -3.79 8.05 -1.36
C ILE A 191 -4.81 8.03 -0.21
N LEU A 192 -5.43 6.88 0.06
CA LEU A 192 -6.45 6.76 1.12
C LEU A 192 -5.89 7.07 2.52
N ALA A 193 -4.72 6.54 2.86
CA ALA A 193 -4.08 6.80 4.14
C ALA A 193 -3.79 8.30 4.33
N ARG A 194 -3.32 8.98 3.29
CA ARG A 194 -3.06 10.42 3.33
C ARG A 194 -4.33 11.26 3.42
N MET A 195 -5.38 10.89 2.68
CA MET A 195 -6.68 11.56 2.69
C MET A 195 -7.37 11.45 4.04
N HIS A 196 -7.42 10.22 4.58
CA HIS A 196 -8.29 9.88 5.71
C HIS A 196 -7.55 9.65 7.02
N GLY A 197 -6.22 9.54 6.99
CA GLY A 197 -5.43 9.07 8.12
C GLY A 197 -5.65 7.58 8.44
N ARG A 198 -6.42 6.85 7.64
CA ARG A 198 -6.77 5.44 7.84
C ARG A 198 -7.07 4.75 6.52
N VAL A 199 -6.98 3.43 6.50
CA VAL A 199 -7.45 2.60 5.38
C VAL A 199 -8.23 1.42 5.91
N ASN A 200 -9.38 1.13 5.31
CA ASN A 200 -10.12 -0.10 5.56
C ASN A 200 -9.80 -1.08 4.42
N TYR A 201 -8.94 -2.04 4.69
CA TYR A 201 -8.59 -3.09 3.73
C TYR A 201 -9.64 -4.18 3.70
N LEU A 202 -9.88 -4.69 2.50
CA LEU A 202 -10.63 -5.91 2.26
C LEU A 202 -9.67 -6.95 1.67
N ILE A 203 -9.40 -8.00 2.44
CA ILE A 203 -8.33 -8.97 2.14
C ILE A 203 -8.96 -10.35 1.96
N PHE A 204 -8.63 -11.04 0.87
CA PHE A 204 -9.14 -12.39 0.64
C PHE A 204 -8.48 -13.39 1.60
N HIS A 205 -9.30 -14.18 2.30
CA HIS A 205 -8.87 -15.23 3.21
C HIS A 205 -9.19 -16.59 2.60
N HIS A 206 -8.17 -17.27 2.07
CA HIS A 206 -8.33 -18.57 1.41
C HIS A 206 -9.04 -19.62 2.27
N GLY A 207 -8.68 -19.74 3.56
CA GLY A 207 -9.32 -20.70 4.47
C GLY A 207 -10.81 -20.47 4.72
N MET A 208 -11.31 -19.24 4.58
CA MET A 208 -12.74 -18.90 4.73
C MET A 208 -13.44 -18.73 3.38
N LYS A 209 -12.70 -18.88 2.27
CA LYS A 209 -13.17 -18.59 0.89
C LYS A 209 -13.91 -17.26 0.79
N GLY A 210 -13.41 -16.22 1.46
CA GLY A 210 -14.11 -14.95 1.54
C GLY A 210 -13.22 -13.81 1.99
N TYR A 211 -13.74 -12.59 1.86
CA TYR A 211 -13.01 -11.40 2.25
C TYR A 211 -13.17 -11.07 3.72
N VAL A 212 -12.10 -10.56 4.32
CA VAL A 212 -12.03 -10.10 5.69
C VAL A 212 -11.68 -8.62 5.72
N ALA A 213 -12.50 -7.85 6.43
CA ALA A 213 -12.27 -6.42 6.65
C ALA A 213 -11.23 -6.19 7.76
N ARG A 214 -10.28 -5.29 7.50
CA ARG A 214 -9.25 -4.87 8.46
C ARG A 214 -9.02 -3.36 8.34
N THR A 215 -9.12 -2.65 9.46
CA THR A 215 -8.83 -1.21 9.48
C THR A 215 -7.45 -0.98 10.06
N VAL A 216 -6.69 -0.05 9.46
CA VAL A 216 -5.46 0.49 10.06
C VAL A 216 -5.52 2.00 10.11
N ASP A 217 -5.19 2.56 11.28
CA ASP A 217 -5.01 3.98 11.50
C ASP A 217 -3.53 4.36 11.27
N TYR A 218 -3.30 5.23 10.29
CA TYR A 218 -1.99 5.76 9.89
C TYR A 218 -1.82 7.23 10.32
N SER A 219 -2.65 7.74 11.21
CA SER A 219 -2.52 9.10 11.74
C SER A 219 -1.12 9.31 12.35
N LYS A 220 -0.61 10.54 12.23
CA LYS A 220 0.73 10.89 12.75
C LYS A 220 0.85 10.60 14.25
N SER A 221 -0.22 10.80 15.02
CA SER A 221 -0.27 10.48 16.45
C SER A 221 -0.15 8.97 16.70
N ARG A 222 -0.88 8.15 15.95
CA ARG A 222 -0.79 6.68 16.05
C ARG A 222 0.62 6.18 15.71
N ILE A 223 1.22 6.66 14.62
CA ILE A 223 2.61 6.31 14.24
C ILE A 223 3.59 6.65 15.38
N ARG A 224 3.54 7.88 15.91
CA ARG A 224 4.43 8.32 17.01
C ARG A 224 4.27 7.44 18.25
N LYS A 225 3.03 7.18 18.68
CA LYS A 225 2.74 6.33 19.84
C LYS A 225 3.29 4.91 19.68
N THR A 226 3.09 4.30 18.51
CA THR A 226 3.64 2.98 18.21
C THR A 226 5.16 2.94 18.32
N ILE A 227 5.85 3.94 17.78
CA ILE A 227 7.31 4.03 17.85
C ILE A 227 7.79 4.19 19.29
N GLN A 228 7.17 5.07 20.08
CA GLN A 228 7.50 5.26 21.49
C GLN A 228 7.34 3.97 22.30
N ASN A 229 6.23 3.25 22.11
CA ASN A 229 6.00 1.97 22.77
C ASN A 229 7.08 0.94 22.42
N GLN A 230 7.54 0.90 21.16
CA GLN A 230 8.61 0.01 20.73
C GLN A 230 10.00 0.39 21.24
N ILE A 231 10.22 1.66 21.61
CA ILE A 231 11.45 2.09 22.27
C ILE A 231 11.41 1.63 23.73
N LYS A 232 10.30 1.91 24.43
CA LYS A 232 10.09 1.50 25.83
C LYS A 232 10.16 -0.01 26.04
N ALA A 233 9.67 -0.82 25.09
CA ALA A 233 9.71 -2.28 25.21
C ALA A 233 11.12 -2.89 25.01
N LYS A 234 12.14 -2.09 24.67
CA LYS A 234 13.54 -2.54 24.49
C LYS A 234 14.49 -2.06 25.58
N THR A 235 14.04 -1.13 26.42
CA THR A 235 14.75 -0.60 27.58
C THR A 235 14.29 -1.36 28.81
#